data_AF-A0A7V6X207-F1
#
_entry.id   AF-A0A7V6X207-F1
#
_cell.length_a   1.000
_cell.length_b   1.000
_cell.length_c   1.000
_cell.angle_alpha   90.00
_cell.angle_beta   90.00
_cell.angle_gamma   90.00
#
_symmetry.space_group_name_H-M   'P 1'
#
loop_
_entity.id
_entity.type
_entity.pdbx_description
1 polymer ?
#
loop_
_entity_poly.entity_id
_entity_poly.type
_entity_poly.pdbx_seq_one_letter_code
_entity_poly.pdbx_strand_id
1 'polypeptide(L)'
;MDNTLKKDLCDFLKDAERIAVVGIGQEYRWDDAAGIIVVEQLFEQFSGGSAPPLNLYDVEFETKYGKLRLYQGYETPESLTGSLRQFLPTHVLFIDAAQLAREPGTCELVPISEIQGEEISTHNVPLSLLGEFLQKDMGSEVMLLGIQPFSIGLGEKRTLSPPVERAVGLIAKVLEDVLR
;
A
#
# COMPACT_ATOMS: atom_id res chain seq x y z
N MET A 1 15.64 10.69 4.25
CA MET A 1 14.47 10.06 3.61
C MET A 1 13.25 10.10 4.52
N ASP A 2 13.39 9.78 5.81
CA ASP A 2 12.26 9.64 6.76
C ASP A 2 11.34 10.89 6.87
N ASN A 3 11.91 12.10 7.03
CA ASN A 3 11.10 13.31 7.26
C ASN A 3 10.23 13.76 6.08
N THR A 4 10.61 13.44 4.83
CA THR A 4 9.84 13.88 3.65
C THR A 4 8.61 13.01 3.48
N LEU A 5 8.78 11.68 3.44
CA LEU A 5 7.67 10.73 3.32
C LEU A 5 6.64 10.90 4.45
N LYS A 6 7.12 11.07 5.69
CA LYS A 6 6.24 11.33 6.85
C LYS A 6 5.38 12.57 6.65
N LYS A 7 5.97 13.65 6.12
CA LYS A 7 5.25 14.89 5.85
C LYS A 7 4.21 14.67 4.75
N ASP A 8 4.58 14.06 3.64
CA ASP A 8 3.69 13.84 2.50
C ASP A 8 2.49 12.95 2.89
N LEU A 9 2.72 11.94 3.74
CA LEU A 9 1.65 11.11 4.31
C LEU A 9 0.73 11.89 5.26
N CYS A 10 1.28 12.78 6.10
CA CYS A 10 0.45 13.66 6.94
C CYS A 10 -0.40 14.62 6.12
N ASP A 11 0.16 15.15 5.02
CA ASP A 11 -0.55 16.04 4.10
C ASP A 11 -1.67 15.28 3.37
N PHE A 12 -1.40 14.07 2.89
CA PHE A 12 -2.39 13.16 2.29
C PHE A 12 -3.50 12.76 3.26
N LEU A 13 -3.18 12.43 4.51
CA LEU A 13 -4.17 11.96 5.48
C LEU A 13 -4.96 13.09 6.16
N LYS A 14 -4.76 14.32 5.71
CA LYS A 14 -5.49 15.47 6.23
C LYS A 14 -6.98 15.29 5.96
N ASP A 15 -7.80 15.51 6.99
CA ASP A 15 -9.26 15.36 6.93
C ASP A 15 -9.73 13.92 6.62
N ALA A 16 -8.86 12.92 6.76
CA ALA A 16 -9.24 11.51 6.62
C ALA A 16 -10.16 11.05 7.77
N GLU A 17 -11.18 10.26 7.44
CA GLU A 17 -12.08 9.65 8.43
C GLU A 17 -12.06 8.11 8.36
N ARG A 18 -11.93 7.58 7.15
CA ARG A 18 -11.89 6.14 6.85
C ARG A 18 -10.77 5.90 5.86
N ILE A 19 -9.75 5.17 6.30
CA ILE A 19 -8.48 4.98 5.60
C ILE A 19 -8.39 3.51 5.21
N ALA A 20 -8.26 3.24 3.92
CA ALA A 20 -7.93 1.92 3.41
C ALA A 20 -6.46 1.90 2.99
N VAL A 21 -5.68 1.00 3.56
CA VAL A 21 -4.30 0.73 3.10
C VAL A 21 -4.30 -0.61 2.40
N VAL A 22 -3.88 -0.64 1.14
CA VAL A 22 -3.96 -1.81 0.27
C VAL A 22 -2.56 -2.19 -0.21
N GLY A 23 -2.09 -3.36 0.23
CA GLY A 23 -0.81 -3.91 -0.17
C GLY A 23 -0.96 -4.73 -1.45
N ILE A 24 -0.23 -4.35 -2.50
CA ILE A 24 -0.23 -4.98 -3.82
C ILE A 24 1.07 -5.77 -3.99
N GLY A 25 1.01 -6.83 -4.80
CA GLY A 25 2.19 -7.58 -5.22
C GLY A 25 1.98 -9.09 -5.30
N GLN A 26 3.06 -9.81 -5.59
CA GLN A 26 3.11 -11.27 -5.55
C GLN A 26 4.03 -11.79 -4.48
N GLU A 27 3.48 -12.62 -3.59
CA GLU A 27 4.18 -13.13 -2.41
C GLU A 27 5.51 -13.85 -2.73
N TYR A 28 5.55 -14.58 -3.85
CA TYR A 28 6.72 -15.38 -4.24
C TYR A 28 7.59 -14.73 -5.33
N ARG A 29 7.35 -13.46 -5.67
CA ARG A 29 8.16 -12.71 -6.66
C ARG A 29 9.15 -11.73 -6.04
N TRP A 30 9.81 -12.16 -4.97
CA TRP A 30 10.84 -11.41 -4.25
C TRP A 30 10.40 -10.00 -3.85
N ASP A 31 11.02 -8.95 -4.40
CA ASP A 31 10.73 -7.56 -4.05
C ASP A 31 9.30 -7.13 -4.42
N ASP A 32 8.66 -7.85 -5.33
CA ASP A 32 7.25 -7.64 -5.69
C ASP A 32 6.32 -7.87 -4.49
N ALA A 33 6.73 -8.66 -3.49
CA ALA A 33 5.94 -8.89 -2.28
C ALA A 33 5.93 -7.70 -1.31
N ALA A 34 6.69 -6.62 -1.59
CA ALA A 34 6.92 -5.53 -0.65
C ALA A 34 5.63 -4.88 -0.15
N GLY A 35 4.67 -4.58 -1.03
CA GLY A 35 3.40 -3.97 -0.65
C GLY A 35 2.60 -4.83 0.34
N ILE A 36 2.54 -6.14 0.09
CA ILE A 36 1.89 -7.09 1.01
C ILE A 36 2.61 -7.12 2.36
N ILE A 37 3.96 -7.17 2.38
CA ILE A 37 4.73 -7.25 3.63
C ILE A 37 4.54 -5.99 4.48
N VAL A 38 4.48 -4.81 3.84
CA VAL A 38 4.21 -3.55 4.57
C VAL A 38 2.89 -3.64 5.33
N VAL A 39 1.83 -4.12 4.68
CA VAL A 39 0.50 -4.23 5.31
C VAL A 39 0.49 -5.25 6.44
N GLU A 40 1.16 -6.39 6.27
CA GLU A 40 1.30 -7.39 7.34
C GLU A 40 2.05 -6.83 8.55
N GLN A 41 3.18 -6.14 8.34
CA GLN A 41 3.94 -5.52 9.44
C GLN A 41 3.13 -4.41 10.13
N LEU A 42 2.41 -3.60 9.37
CA LEU A 42 1.53 -2.58 9.93
C LEU A 42 0.40 -3.21 10.75
N PHE A 43 -0.18 -4.33 10.29
CA PHE A 43 -1.16 -5.08 11.06
C PHE A 43 -0.59 -5.59 12.38
N GLU A 44 0.59 -6.20 12.37
CA GLU A 44 1.26 -6.69 13.58
C GLU A 44 1.51 -5.54 14.57
N GLN A 45 1.95 -4.38 14.09
CA GLN A 45 2.16 -3.19 14.92
C GLN A 45 0.86 -2.68 15.56
N PHE A 46 -0.24 -2.64 14.81
CA PHE A 46 -1.55 -2.20 15.32
C PHE A 46 -2.22 -3.21 16.26
N SER A 47 -2.06 -4.51 15.98
CA SER A 47 -2.67 -5.61 16.75
C SER A 47 -1.85 -6.05 17.98
N GLY A 48 -0.68 -5.44 18.22
CA GLY A 48 0.18 -5.78 19.35
C GLY A 48 0.96 -7.08 19.19
N GLY A 49 1.37 -7.41 17.95
CA GLY A 49 2.18 -8.57 17.60
C GLY A 49 1.39 -9.83 17.26
N SER A 50 0.08 -9.69 16.95
CA SER A 50 -0.73 -10.82 16.48
C SER A 50 -0.49 -11.08 15.00
N ALA A 51 -0.45 -12.35 14.62
CA ALA A 51 -0.36 -12.71 13.22
C ALA A 51 -1.59 -12.19 12.44
N PRO A 52 -1.40 -11.69 11.19
CA PRO A 52 -2.49 -11.33 10.29
C PRO A 52 -3.51 -12.46 10.14
N PRO A 53 -4.84 -12.20 10.22
CA PRO A 53 -5.82 -13.16 9.75
C PRO A 53 -5.63 -13.39 8.24
N LEU A 54 -6.08 -14.54 7.75
CA LEU A 54 -6.13 -14.87 6.32
C LEU A 54 -6.83 -13.79 5.49
N ASN A 55 -7.70 -13.00 6.13
CA ASN A 55 -8.49 -11.98 5.50
C ASN A 55 -8.36 -10.65 6.25
N LEU A 56 -7.51 -9.76 5.74
CA LEU A 56 -7.23 -8.49 6.40
C LEU A 56 -8.39 -7.47 6.32
N TYR A 57 -9.30 -7.59 5.35
CA TYR A 57 -10.31 -6.55 5.12
C TYR A 57 -11.44 -6.49 6.17
N ASP A 58 -11.53 -7.49 7.05
CA ASP A 58 -12.56 -7.61 8.09
C ASP A 58 -12.10 -7.06 9.46
N VAL A 59 -10.88 -6.50 9.55
CA VAL A 59 -10.35 -5.92 10.79
C VAL A 59 -10.28 -4.40 10.68
N GLU A 60 -10.88 -3.72 11.65
CA GLU A 60 -10.82 -2.26 11.81
C GLU A 60 -9.92 -1.87 12.97
N PHE A 61 -9.13 -0.81 12.79
CA PHE A 61 -8.35 -0.16 13.83
C PHE A 61 -8.76 1.30 13.98
N GLU A 62 -8.60 1.84 15.17
CA GLU A 62 -8.74 3.29 15.43
C GLU A 62 -7.39 3.99 15.22
N THR A 63 -7.43 5.17 14.63
CA THR A 63 -6.29 6.05 14.33
C THR A 63 -6.61 7.47 14.80
N LYS A 64 -5.62 8.36 14.82
CA LYS A 64 -5.89 9.78 15.17
C LYS A 64 -6.75 10.53 14.14
N TYR A 65 -6.89 9.99 12.93
CA TYR A 65 -7.73 10.56 11.87
C TYR A 65 -9.14 9.94 11.86
N GLY A 66 -9.23 8.63 12.12
CA GLY A 66 -10.49 7.89 12.20
C GLY A 66 -10.27 6.39 12.09
N LYS A 67 -11.07 5.71 11.29
CA LYS A 67 -10.99 4.24 11.12
C LYS A 67 -9.97 3.85 10.07
N LEU A 68 -9.20 2.81 10.35
CA LEU A 68 -8.26 2.17 9.42
C LEU A 68 -8.70 0.75 9.11
N ARG A 69 -8.68 0.37 7.84
CA ARG A 69 -8.70 -1.02 7.39
C ARG A 69 -7.49 -1.32 6.52
N LEU A 70 -6.96 -2.51 6.72
CA LEU A 70 -5.80 -3.04 6.01
C LEU A 70 -6.28 -4.09 5.02
N TYR A 71 -5.73 -4.11 3.81
CA TYR A 71 -6.15 -5.02 2.75
C TYR A 71 -4.93 -5.65 2.07
N GLN A 72 -5.04 -6.94 1.77
CA GLN A 72 -4.13 -7.61 0.84
C GLN A 72 -4.78 -7.61 -0.53
N GLY A 73 -4.31 -6.74 -1.42
CA GLY A 73 -4.76 -6.67 -2.82
C GLY A 73 -4.11 -7.73 -3.71
N TYR A 74 -2.96 -8.27 -3.28
CA TYR A 74 -2.16 -9.20 -4.08
C TYR A 74 -1.99 -8.68 -5.52
N GLU A 75 -2.21 -9.53 -6.53
CA GLU A 75 -2.16 -9.14 -7.95
C GLU A 75 -3.43 -8.47 -8.46
N THR A 76 -4.54 -8.60 -7.73
CA THR A 76 -5.88 -8.23 -8.20
C THR A 76 -6.56 -7.24 -7.25
N PRO A 77 -5.99 -6.04 -7.04
CA PRO A 77 -6.57 -5.03 -6.15
C PRO A 77 -8.00 -4.63 -6.54
N GLU A 78 -8.41 -4.81 -7.80
CA GLU A 78 -9.78 -4.57 -8.28
C GLU A 78 -10.82 -5.53 -7.66
N SER A 79 -10.41 -6.71 -7.19
CA SER A 79 -11.28 -7.65 -6.48
C SER A 79 -11.78 -7.09 -5.14
N LEU A 80 -11.06 -6.11 -4.57
CA LEU A 80 -11.40 -5.48 -3.31
C LEU A 80 -12.46 -4.37 -3.42
N THR A 81 -12.87 -4.00 -4.64
CA THR A 81 -13.83 -2.89 -4.86
C THR A 81 -15.13 -3.06 -4.07
N GLY A 82 -15.63 -4.30 -3.91
CA GLY A 82 -16.78 -4.60 -3.06
C GLY A 82 -16.54 -4.29 -1.58
N SER A 83 -15.42 -4.77 -1.03
CA SER A 83 -15.05 -4.54 0.38
C SER A 83 -14.72 -3.06 0.64
N LEU A 84 -14.09 -2.38 -0.31
CA LEU A 84 -13.85 -0.94 -0.24
C LEU A 84 -15.16 -0.15 -0.24
N ARG A 85 -16.13 -0.49 -1.10
CA ARG A 85 -17.47 0.13 -1.09
C ARG A 85 -18.23 -0.08 0.21
N GLN A 86 -18.07 -1.23 0.87
CA GLN A 86 -18.70 -1.46 2.17
C GLN A 86 -18.06 -0.60 3.27
N PHE A 87 -16.76 -0.32 3.15
CA PHE A 87 -16.04 0.53 4.09
C PHE A 87 -16.16 2.03 3.79
N LEU A 88 -16.45 2.41 2.54
CA LEU A 88 -16.54 3.80 2.06
C LEU A 88 -15.33 4.66 2.46
N PRO A 89 -14.09 4.26 2.11
CA PRO A 89 -12.91 5.00 2.51
C PRO A 89 -12.94 6.44 1.97
N THR A 90 -12.59 7.40 2.83
CA THR A 90 -12.24 8.76 2.41
C THR A 90 -10.87 8.80 1.73
N HIS A 91 -9.97 7.91 2.14
CA HIS A 91 -8.59 7.87 1.68
C HIS A 91 -8.18 6.43 1.38
N VAL A 92 -7.55 6.22 0.22
CA VAL A 92 -7.01 4.91 -0.19
C VAL A 92 -5.54 5.06 -0.50
N LEU A 93 -4.71 4.35 0.26
CA LEU A 93 -3.27 4.26 0.03
C LEU A 93 -2.95 2.89 -0.56
N PHE A 94 -2.57 2.86 -1.84
CA PHE A 94 -1.95 1.69 -2.43
C PHE A 94 -0.48 1.65 -2.06
N ILE A 95 0.06 0.46 -1.81
CA ILE A 95 1.48 0.23 -1.58
C ILE A 95 1.92 -0.89 -2.52
N ASP A 96 2.87 -0.61 -3.39
CA ASP A 96 3.28 -1.54 -4.44
C ASP A 96 4.79 -1.43 -4.72
N ALA A 97 5.37 -2.51 -5.27
CA ALA A 97 6.67 -2.43 -5.91
C ALA A 97 6.49 -1.68 -7.24
N ALA A 98 7.19 -0.56 -7.41
CA ALA A 98 7.02 0.32 -8.56
C ALA A 98 8.37 0.69 -9.17
N GLN A 99 8.46 0.69 -10.50
CA GLN A 99 9.68 1.10 -11.20
C GLN A 99 9.78 2.64 -11.22
N LEU A 100 10.46 3.20 -10.22
CA LEU A 100 10.66 4.64 -10.04
C LEU A 100 11.88 5.19 -10.82
N ALA A 101 12.68 4.30 -11.45
CA ALA A 101 13.96 4.64 -12.07
C ALA A 101 14.94 5.31 -11.08
N ARG A 102 14.94 4.82 -9.83
CA ARG A 102 15.79 5.26 -8.72
C ARG A 102 16.65 4.11 -8.20
N GLU A 103 17.39 4.37 -7.13
CA GLU A 103 18.07 3.31 -6.37
C GLU A 103 17.07 2.38 -5.69
N PRO A 104 17.33 1.06 -5.63
CA PRO A 104 16.50 0.10 -4.91
C PRO A 104 16.19 0.51 -3.47
N GLY A 105 14.95 0.27 -3.04
CA GLY A 105 14.43 0.69 -1.74
C GLY A 105 14.10 2.18 -1.63
N THR A 106 14.23 2.95 -2.72
CA THR A 106 13.67 4.31 -2.77
C THR A 106 12.15 4.23 -2.74
N CYS A 107 11.51 5.09 -1.94
CA CYS A 107 10.06 5.17 -1.82
C CYS A 107 9.58 6.54 -2.28
N GLU A 108 8.52 6.59 -3.06
CA GLU A 108 7.88 7.84 -3.49
C GLU A 108 6.35 7.72 -3.34
N LEU A 109 5.73 8.76 -2.80
CA LEU A 109 4.28 8.89 -2.70
C LEU A 109 3.79 9.70 -3.90
N VAL A 110 2.92 9.10 -4.72
CA VAL A 110 2.49 9.66 -6.01
C VAL A 110 0.97 9.65 -6.08
N PRO A 111 0.31 10.76 -6.50
CA PRO A 111 -1.12 10.74 -6.80
C PRO A 111 -1.42 9.71 -7.89
N ILE A 112 -2.48 8.91 -7.71
CA ILE A 112 -2.77 7.83 -8.66
C ILE A 112 -3.07 8.36 -10.09
N SER A 113 -3.55 9.59 -10.19
CA SER A 113 -3.82 10.29 -11.45
C SER A 113 -2.57 10.69 -12.23
N GLU A 114 -1.41 10.72 -11.59
CA GLU A 114 -0.13 11.11 -12.22
C GLU A 114 0.65 9.90 -12.76
N ILE A 115 0.19 8.68 -12.46
CA ILE A 115 0.81 7.44 -12.96
C ILE A 115 0.53 7.32 -14.47
N GLN A 116 1.59 7.39 -15.28
CA GLN A 116 1.52 7.23 -16.72
C GLN A 116 1.87 5.81 -17.15
N GLY A 117 1.09 5.27 -18.09
CA GLY A 117 1.45 4.08 -18.88
C GLY A 117 0.83 2.75 -18.43
N GLU A 118 0.68 1.87 -19.41
CA GLU A 118 0.31 0.45 -19.28
C GLU A 118 1.47 -0.42 -18.73
N GLU A 119 2.60 0.18 -18.34
CA GLU A 119 3.87 -0.50 -18.08
C GLU A 119 3.98 -1.15 -16.69
N ILE A 120 2.92 -1.11 -15.87
CA ILE A 120 2.93 -1.69 -14.51
C ILE A 120 2.39 -3.14 -14.49
N SER A 121 1.59 -3.59 -15.47
CA SER A 121 1.18 -5.01 -15.54
C SER A 121 0.55 -5.37 -16.88
N THR A 122 1.06 -6.42 -17.56
CA THR A 122 0.50 -6.93 -18.82
C THR A 122 -0.69 -7.90 -18.65
N HIS A 123 -1.25 -8.05 -17.44
CA HIS A 123 -2.40 -8.94 -17.21
C HIS A 123 -3.51 -8.40 -16.29
N ASN A 124 -3.36 -7.20 -15.71
CA ASN A 124 -4.34 -6.66 -14.75
C ASN A 124 -4.85 -5.27 -15.16
N VAL A 125 -5.99 -4.88 -14.58
CA VAL A 125 -6.54 -3.53 -14.70
C VAL A 125 -5.48 -2.51 -14.26
N PRO A 126 -5.17 -1.47 -15.07
CA PRO A 126 -4.20 -0.46 -14.66
C PRO A 126 -4.59 0.16 -13.32
N LEU A 127 -3.63 0.25 -12.39
CA LEU A 127 -3.90 0.77 -11.04
C LEU A 127 -4.43 2.22 -11.07
N SER A 128 -4.02 3.00 -12.07
CA SER A 128 -4.57 4.32 -12.36
C SER A 128 -6.07 4.30 -12.65
N LEU A 129 -6.55 3.34 -13.45
CA LEU A 129 -7.97 3.18 -13.74
C LEU A 129 -8.76 2.76 -12.49
N LEU A 130 -8.19 1.88 -11.66
CA LEU A 130 -8.80 1.52 -10.38
C LEU A 130 -8.90 2.76 -9.47
N GLY A 131 -7.82 3.52 -9.33
CA GLY A 131 -7.81 4.74 -8.52
C GLY A 131 -8.83 5.77 -8.99
N GLU A 132 -8.91 6.03 -10.30
CA GLU A 132 -9.95 6.90 -10.88
C GLU A 132 -11.36 6.41 -10.57
N PHE A 133 -11.58 5.10 -10.65
CA PHE A 133 -12.86 4.50 -10.31
C PHE A 133 -13.21 4.75 -8.84
N LEU A 134 -12.28 4.54 -7.90
CA LEU A 134 -12.52 4.80 -6.46
C LEU A 134 -12.79 6.28 -6.18
N GLN A 135 -12.06 7.18 -6.85
CA GLN A 135 -12.29 8.63 -6.79
C GLN A 135 -13.70 9.00 -7.27
N LYS A 136 -14.14 8.45 -8.41
CA LYS A 136 -15.46 8.76 -8.99
C LYS A 136 -16.63 8.12 -8.23
N ASP A 137 -16.47 6.88 -7.77
CA ASP A 137 -17.53 6.09 -7.14
C ASP A 137 -17.72 6.49 -5.66
N MET A 138 -16.64 6.81 -4.95
CA MET A 138 -16.67 7.03 -3.49
C MET A 138 -16.16 8.42 -3.07
N GLY A 139 -15.61 9.22 -3.98
CA GLY A 139 -15.01 10.51 -3.64
C GLY A 139 -13.71 10.39 -2.85
N SER A 140 -13.06 9.22 -2.87
CA SER A 140 -11.85 8.97 -2.09
C SER A 140 -10.65 9.75 -2.64
N GLU A 141 -9.79 10.26 -1.77
CA GLU A 141 -8.43 10.64 -2.16
C GLU A 141 -7.57 9.38 -2.30
N VAL A 142 -6.81 9.26 -3.40
CA VAL A 142 -6.11 8.01 -3.74
C VAL A 142 -4.67 8.28 -4.13
N MET A 143 -3.74 7.63 -3.43
CA MET A 143 -2.31 7.71 -3.69
C MET A 143 -1.67 6.32 -3.78
N LEU A 144 -0.55 6.26 -4.48
CA LEU A 144 0.36 5.12 -4.51
C LEU A 144 1.64 5.46 -3.76
N LEU A 145 1.99 4.64 -2.77
CA LEU A 145 3.34 4.58 -2.21
C LEU A 145 4.12 3.50 -2.96
N GLY A 146 4.91 3.92 -3.94
CA GLY A 146 5.75 3.04 -4.74
C GLY A 146 7.08 2.76 -4.07
N ILE A 147 7.56 1.53 -4.15
CA ILE A 147 8.88 1.10 -3.66
C ILE A 147 9.71 0.60 -4.83
N GLN A 148 10.86 1.21 -5.10
CA GLN A 148 11.76 0.77 -6.17
C GLN A 148 12.33 -0.63 -5.85
N PRO A 149 12.01 -1.68 -6.64
CA PRO A 149 12.58 -3.01 -6.45
C PRO A 149 14.06 -3.05 -6.86
N PHE A 150 14.83 -3.98 -6.28
CA PHE A 150 16.13 -4.40 -6.80
C PHE A 150 15.96 -5.51 -7.84
N SER A 151 15.13 -6.51 -7.54
CA SER A 151 14.92 -7.65 -8.41
C SER A 151 13.50 -8.22 -8.24
N ILE A 152 12.82 -8.38 -9.37
CA ILE A 152 11.53 -9.09 -9.46
C ILE A 152 11.80 -10.41 -10.18
N GLY A 153 11.58 -11.53 -9.49
CA GLY A 153 11.78 -12.86 -10.04
C GLY A 153 11.15 -13.91 -9.15
N LEU A 154 10.87 -15.09 -9.70
CA LEU A 154 10.25 -16.18 -8.96
C LEU A 154 11.26 -16.84 -8.04
N GLY A 155 10.90 -16.94 -6.76
CA GLY A 155 11.68 -17.66 -5.75
C GLY A 155 10.86 -18.75 -5.07
N GLU A 156 11.55 -19.75 -4.52
CA GLU A 156 10.93 -20.77 -3.66
C GLU A 156 10.47 -20.20 -2.30
N LYS A 157 11.00 -19.04 -1.90
CA LYS A 157 10.71 -18.36 -0.64
C LYS A 157 10.44 -16.88 -0.88
N ARG A 158 9.49 -16.33 -0.11
CA ARG A 158 9.30 -14.89 0.03
C ARG A 158 10.56 -14.27 0.62
N THR A 159 11.30 -13.54 -0.20
CA THR A 159 12.60 -12.95 0.17
C THR A 159 12.69 -11.56 -0.42
N LEU A 160 12.91 -10.56 0.42
CA LEU A 160 13.20 -9.20 -0.03
C LEU A 160 14.72 -9.02 -0.18
N SER A 161 15.11 -8.20 -1.15
CA SER A 161 16.46 -7.67 -1.20
C SER A 161 16.72 -6.78 0.02
N PRO A 162 17.96 -6.72 0.55
CA PRO A 162 18.28 -5.89 1.70
C PRO A 162 17.83 -4.41 1.61
N PRO A 163 17.94 -3.70 0.47
CA PRO A 163 17.42 -2.33 0.38
C PRO A 163 15.90 -2.26 0.49
N VAL A 164 15.16 -3.18 -0.13
CA VAL A 164 13.69 -3.20 -0.09
C VAL A 164 13.19 -3.64 1.29
N GLU A 165 13.83 -4.61 1.94
CA GLU A 165 13.52 -5.01 3.30
C GLU A 165 13.60 -3.85 4.30
N ARG A 166 14.67 -3.04 4.19
CA ARG A 166 14.81 -1.82 5.00
C ARG A 166 13.72 -0.79 4.70
N ALA A 167 13.37 -0.63 3.42
CA ALA A 167 12.31 0.29 3.00
C ALA A 167 10.94 -0.13 3.55
N VAL A 168 10.61 -1.42 3.48
CA VAL A 168 9.38 -1.99 4.04
C VAL A 168 9.27 -1.72 5.53
N GLY A 169 10.33 -2.01 6.30
CA GLY A 169 10.35 -1.76 7.74
C GLY A 169 10.22 -0.27 8.09
N LEU A 170 10.89 0.62 7.32
CA LEU A 170 10.75 2.06 7.46
C LEU A 170 9.31 2.52 7.19
N ILE A 171 8.72 2.09 6.08
CA ILE A 171 7.36 2.47 5.69
C ILE A 171 6.35 2.05 6.75
N ALA A 172 6.40 0.79 7.20
CA ALA A 172 5.49 0.31 8.24
C ALA A 172 5.60 1.16 9.51
N LYS A 173 6.84 1.47 9.94
CA LYS A 173 7.10 2.33 11.10
C LYS A 173 6.57 3.75 10.92
N VAL A 174 6.78 4.35 9.75
CA VAL A 174 6.29 5.71 9.45
C VAL A 174 4.77 5.74 9.39
N LEU A 175 4.14 4.76 8.75
CA LEU A 175 2.68 4.64 8.71
C LEU A 175 2.09 4.49 10.11
N GLU A 176 2.68 3.64 10.95
CA GLU A 176 2.29 3.53 12.35
C GLU A 176 2.37 4.87 13.07
N ASP A 177 3.52 5.56 12.99
CA ASP A 177 3.73 6.85 13.65
C ASP A 177 2.80 7.96 13.13
N VAL A 178 2.42 7.91 11.85
CA VAL A 178 1.50 8.87 11.25
C VAL A 178 0.06 8.56 11.59
N LEU A 179 -0.34 7.29 11.71
CA LEU A 179 -1.72 6.88 11.96
C LEU A 179 -2.06 6.82 13.46
N ARG A 180 -1.12 6.47 14.34
CA ARG A 180 -1.32 6.56 15.80
C ARG A 180 -1.32 8.03 16.28
#